data_AF-A0A9W8JQL1-F1
#
_entry.id   AF-A0A9W8JQL1-F1
#
_cell.length_a   1.000
_cell.length_b   1.000
_cell.length_c   1.000
_cell.angle_alpha   90.00
_cell.angle_beta   90.00
_cell.angle_gamma   90.00
#
_symmetry.space_group_name_H-M   'P 1'
#
loop_
_entity.id
_entity.type
_entity.pdbx_description
1 polymer ?
#
loop_
_entity_poly.entity_id
_entity_poly.type
_entity_poly.pdbx_seq_one_letter_code
_entity_poly.pdbx_strand_id
1 'polypeptide(L)'
;MHPTRELAKSALFQIRHETLPKEQQIALSYSRAKAIVQAYGEDVALKGITAKDLLKFSPKFWQLHTDPISTMDGAAATLCTIQLNLCAGTLARVSIQHPSPEVIDTLNKVLTFEYCGQFCLTEVGHGLDAIHLETTATLLEDGTFELHSPTEKAAKFVLIFYRSTVD
;
A
#
# COMPACT_ATOMS: atom_id res chain seq x y z
N MET A 1 -6.99 19.17 -12.88
CA MET A 1 -5.78 19.68 -12.18
C MET A 1 -5.45 18.70 -11.07
N HIS A 2 -4.19 18.32 -10.88
CA HIS A 2 -3.81 17.34 -9.86
C HIS A 2 -3.89 17.96 -8.45
N PRO A 3 -4.50 17.27 -7.46
CA PRO A 3 -4.65 17.81 -6.10
C PRO A 3 -3.30 17.98 -5.40
N THR A 4 -2.27 17.29 -5.88
CA THR A 4 -0.91 17.29 -5.32
C THR A 4 -0.05 18.47 -5.79
N ARG A 5 -0.56 19.38 -6.63
CA ARG A 5 0.25 20.48 -7.20
C ARG A 5 0.91 21.34 -6.12
N GLU A 6 0.18 21.69 -5.07
CA GLU A 6 0.75 22.47 -3.96
C GLU A 6 1.55 21.58 -3.00
N LEU A 7 1.16 20.32 -2.84
CA LEU A 7 1.93 19.33 -2.07
C LEU A 7 3.35 19.15 -2.63
N ALA A 8 3.51 19.13 -3.96
CA ALA A 8 4.81 19.03 -4.62
C ALA A 8 5.75 20.19 -4.27
N LYS A 9 5.22 21.36 -3.90
CA LYS A 9 6.01 22.53 -3.48
C LYS A 9 6.25 22.58 -1.96
N SER A 10 5.59 21.71 -1.20
CA SER A 10 5.70 21.69 0.26
C SER A 10 7.11 21.30 0.72
N ALA A 11 7.48 21.69 1.95
CA ALA A 11 8.76 21.33 2.54
C ALA A 11 9.05 19.82 2.48
N LEU A 12 8.02 18.98 2.68
CA LEU A 12 8.12 17.52 2.61
C LEU A 12 8.66 17.02 1.26
N PHE A 13 8.26 17.66 0.16
CA PHE A 13 8.69 17.28 -1.20
C PHE A 13 9.96 18.01 -1.66
N GLN A 14 10.46 18.98 -0.90
CA GLN A 14 11.72 19.68 -1.19
C GLN A 14 12.93 19.06 -0.49
N ILE A 15 12.73 18.14 0.47
CA ILE A 15 13.83 17.40 1.12
C ILE A 15 14.52 16.48 0.08
N ARG A 16 15.84 16.58 -0.04
CA ARG A 16 16.63 15.77 -0.97
C ARG A 16 17.06 14.45 -0.31
N HIS A 17 16.74 13.33 -0.94
CA HIS A 17 17.04 11.98 -0.42
C HIS A 17 18.53 11.80 -0.11
N GLU A 18 19.40 12.25 -1.02
CA GLU A 18 20.86 12.16 -0.91
C GLU A 18 21.45 12.90 0.30
N THR A 19 20.69 13.78 0.96
CA THR A 19 21.14 14.50 2.16
C THR A 19 20.84 13.76 3.45
N LEU A 20 20.08 12.66 3.39
CA LEU A 20 19.59 11.93 4.56
C LEU A 20 20.28 10.56 4.73
N PRO A 21 20.44 10.08 5.97
CA PRO A 21 20.74 8.68 6.26
C PRO A 21 19.68 7.74 5.69
N LYS A 22 20.05 6.47 5.43
CA LYS A 22 19.18 5.50 4.73
C LYS A 22 17.82 5.29 5.41
N GLU A 23 17.79 5.19 6.73
CA GLU A 23 16.55 5.00 7.50
C GLU A 23 15.61 6.21 7.33
N GLN A 24 16.15 7.42 7.34
CA GLN A 24 15.38 8.65 7.16
C GLN A 24 14.89 8.81 5.72
N GLN A 25 15.63 8.32 4.72
CA GLN A 25 15.15 8.25 3.33
C GLN A 25 13.90 7.36 3.24
N ILE A 26 13.92 6.20 3.90
CA ILE A 26 12.77 5.30 3.91
C ILE A 26 11.59 5.99 4.58
N ALA A 27 11.76 6.54 5.79
CA ALA A 27 10.71 7.26 6.50
C ALA A 27 10.10 8.38 5.65
N LEU A 28 10.94 9.15 4.95
CA LEU A 28 10.52 10.22 4.05
C LEU A 28 9.61 9.70 2.92
N SER A 29 9.95 8.58 2.29
CA SER A 29 9.12 7.99 1.24
C SER A 29 7.76 7.53 1.77
N TYR A 30 7.68 6.97 2.98
CA TYR A 30 6.41 6.64 3.62
C TYR A 30 5.57 7.89 3.93
N SER A 31 6.19 8.95 4.48
CA SER A 31 5.50 10.22 4.74
C SER A 31 4.96 10.83 3.45
N ARG A 32 5.73 10.78 2.36
CA ARG A 32 5.29 11.26 1.04
C ARG A 32 4.17 10.42 0.45
N ALA A 33 4.26 9.10 0.52
CA ALA A 33 3.20 8.21 0.03
C ALA A 33 1.87 8.46 0.76
N LYS A 34 1.92 8.61 2.09
CA LYS A 34 0.77 8.99 2.91
C LYS A 34 0.19 10.33 2.48
N ALA A 35 1.02 11.37 2.35
CA ALA A 35 0.59 12.70 1.94
C ALA A 35 -0.05 12.71 0.54
N ILE A 36 0.48 11.94 -0.41
CA ILE A 36 -0.09 11.81 -1.76
C ILE A 36 -1.51 11.23 -1.67
N VAL A 37 -1.70 10.12 -0.95
CA VAL A 37 -3.03 9.50 -0.81
C VAL A 37 -4.01 10.42 -0.09
N GLN A 38 -3.56 11.11 0.96
CA GLN A 38 -4.39 12.05 1.71
C GLN A 38 -4.79 13.29 0.91
N ALA A 39 -3.92 13.80 0.03
CA ALA A 39 -4.26 14.93 -0.85
C ALA A 39 -5.46 14.64 -1.78
N TYR A 40 -5.64 13.37 -2.19
CA TYR A 40 -6.83 12.95 -2.94
C TYR A 40 -8.10 12.88 -2.06
N GLY A 41 -7.93 12.78 -0.73
CA GLY A 41 -8.97 12.83 0.29
C GLY A 41 -9.48 14.23 0.62
N GLU A 42 -8.55 15.19 0.73
CA GLU A 42 -8.82 16.58 1.10
C GLU A 42 -9.48 17.39 -0.02
N ASP A 43 -9.30 16.97 -1.28
CA ASP A 43 -10.03 17.55 -2.40
C ASP A 43 -11.53 17.25 -2.26
N VAL A 44 -12.30 18.31 -2.01
CA VAL A 44 -13.75 18.26 -1.75
C VAL A 44 -14.53 17.61 -2.91
N ALA A 45 -14.03 17.72 -4.14
CA ALA A 45 -14.63 17.11 -5.31
C ALA A 45 -14.29 15.62 -5.44
N LEU A 46 -13.13 15.21 -4.96
CA LEU A 46 -12.66 13.83 -5.08
C LEU A 46 -13.08 12.95 -3.90
N LYS A 47 -13.12 13.47 -2.67
CA LYS A 47 -13.51 12.72 -1.45
C LYS A 47 -12.72 11.41 -1.25
N GLY A 48 -11.44 11.40 -1.62
CA GLY A 48 -10.56 10.25 -1.48
C GLY A 48 -10.71 9.20 -2.58
N ILE A 49 -9.78 8.24 -2.59
CA ILE A 49 -9.91 7.02 -3.38
C ILE A 49 -10.87 6.08 -2.65
N THR A 50 -11.90 5.59 -3.35
CA THR A 50 -12.89 4.66 -2.79
C THR A 50 -12.68 3.24 -3.30
N ALA A 51 -13.27 2.26 -2.62
CA ALA A 51 -13.32 0.87 -3.11
C ALA A 51 -13.87 0.78 -4.55
N LYS A 52 -14.89 1.58 -4.88
CA LYS A 52 -15.46 1.64 -6.22
C LYS A 52 -14.45 2.16 -7.25
N ASP A 53 -13.64 3.16 -6.89
CA ASP A 53 -12.61 3.71 -7.76
C ASP A 53 -11.57 2.65 -8.12
N LEU A 54 -11.16 1.81 -7.15
CA LEU A 54 -10.24 0.69 -7.35
C LEU A 54 -10.86 -0.40 -8.23
N LEU A 55 -12.09 -0.82 -7.92
CA LEU A 55 -12.78 -1.93 -8.61
C LEU A 55 -13.16 -1.61 -10.06
N LYS A 56 -13.35 -0.33 -10.38
CA LYS A 56 -13.79 0.13 -11.70
C LYS A 56 -12.73 0.90 -12.45
N PHE A 57 -11.52 1.02 -11.90
CA PHE A 57 -10.43 1.82 -12.46
C PHE A 57 -10.92 3.20 -12.91
N SER A 58 -11.56 3.92 -11.99
CA SER A 58 -12.19 5.20 -12.31
C SER A 58 -11.16 6.22 -12.81
N PRO A 59 -11.59 7.31 -13.47
CA PRO A 59 -10.67 8.38 -13.84
C PRO A 59 -9.83 8.91 -12.67
N LYS A 60 -10.36 8.87 -11.43
CA LYS A 60 -9.64 9.28 -10.22
C LYS A 60 -8.48 8.33 -9.90
N PHE A 61 -8.69 7.02 -10.05
CA PHE A 61 -7.63 6.01 -9.91
C PHE A 61 -6.50 6.29 -10.91
N TRP A 62 -6.83 6.51 -12.18
CA TRP A 62 -5.84 6.85 -13.20
C TRP A 62 -5.16 8.18 -12.94
N GLN A 63 -5.91 9.18 -12.47
CA GLN A 63 -5.36 10.49 -12.13
C GLN A 63 -4.30 10.37 -11.03
N LEU A 64 -4.46 9.48 -10.05
CA LEU A 64 -3.47 9.21 -9.02
C LEU A 64 -2.20 8.57 -9.61
N HIS A 65 -2.33 7.53 -10.43
CA HIS A 65 -1.17 6.85 -11.01
C HIS A 65 -0.45 7.64 -12.10
N THR A 66 -1.12 8.63 -12.69
CA THR A 66 -0.52 9.54 -13.68
C THR A 66 -0.14 10.89 -13.09
N ASP A 67 -0.25 11.05 -11.77
CA ASP A 67 0.13 12.28 -11.09
C ASP A 67 1.65 12.50 -11.19
N PRO A 68 2.11 13.64 -11.75
CA PRO A 68 3.52 13.97 -11.88
C PRO A 68 4.31 13.94 -10.56
N ILE A 69 3.65 14.09 -9.41
CA ILE A 69 4.32 14.00 -8.10
C ILE A 69 5.04 12.66 -7.89
N SER A 70 4.57 11.59 -8.56
CA SER A 70 5.17 10.26 -8.53
C SER A 70 6.63 10.25 -9.02
N THR A 71 7.01 11.21 -9.86
CA THR A 71 8.38 11.33 -10.39
C THR A 71 9.36 11.96 -9.39
N MET A 72 8.85 12.61 -8.34
CA MET A 72 9.69 13.23 -7.30
C MET A 72 10.22 12.20 -6.30
N ASP A 73 9.54 11.06 -6.17
CA ASP A 73 9.92 9.99 -5.25
C ASP A 73 9.37 8.64 -5.75
N GLY A 74 10.21 7.88 -6.44
CA GLY A 74 9.81 6.58 -7.00
C GLY A 74 9.42 5.55 -5.92
N ALA A 75 10.04 5.61 -4.73
CA ALA A 75 9.68 4.72 -3.64
C ALA A 75 8.29 5.05 -3.08
N ALA A 76 7.96 6.34 -2.94
CA ALA A 76 6.61 6.76 -2.57
C ALA A 76 5.57 6.33 -3.61
N ALA A 77 5.88 6.46 -4.91
CA ALA A 77 5.00 6.01 -5.99
C ALA A 77 4.75 4.48 -5.95
N THR A 78 5.80 3.69 -5.69
CA THR A 78 5.68 2.25 -5.49
C THR A 78 4.84 1.93 -4.25
N LEU A 79 5.04 2.62 -3.13
CA LEU A 79 4.24 2.46 -1.92
C LEU A 79 2.76 2.77 -2.17
N CYS A 80 2.42 3.85 -2.88
CA CYS A 80 1.05 4.15 -3.28
C CYS A 80 0.43 3.04 -4.14
N THR A 81 1.21 2.46 -5.05
CA THR A 81 0.76 1.36 -5.92
C THR A 81 0.51 0.09 -5.13
N ILE A 82 1.41 -0.29 -4.21
CA ILE A 82 1.21 -1.45 -3.34
C ILE A 82 -0.03 -1.25 -2.45
N GLN A 83 -0.15 -0.07 -1.85
CA GLN A 83 -1.26 0.31 -0.97
C GLN A 83 -2.60 0.18 -1.68
N LEU A 84 -2.77 0.85 -2.83
CA LEU A 84 -4.07 1.00 -3.47
C LEU A 84 -4.40 -0.14 -4.44
N ASN A 85 -3.43 -0.62 -5.21
CA ASN A 85 -3.68 -1.60 -6.26
C ASN A 85 -3.68 -3.01 -5.70
N LEU A 86 -2.68 -3.33 -4.87
CA LEU A 86 -2.48 -4.69 -4.39
C LEU A 86 -3.24 -4.94 -3.09
N CYS A 87 -3.01 -4.13 -2.06
CA CYS A 87 -3.63 -4.34 -0.75
C CYS A 87 -5.11 -3.93 -0.75
N ALA A 88 -5.40 -2.63 -0.95
CA ALA A 88 -6.77 -2.13 -0.95
C ALA A 88 -7.60 -2.73 -2.09
N GLY A 89 -7.00 -2.96 -3.27
CA GLY A 89 -7.68 -3.62 -4.39
C GLY A 89 -8.15 -5.03 -4.05
N THR A 90 -7.28 -5.83 -3.41
CA THR A 90 -7.64 -7.16 -2.89
C THR A 90 -8.75 -7.06 -1.84
N LEU A 91 -8.59 -6.20 -0.83
CA LEU A 91 -9.59 -6.02 0.22
C LEU A 91 -10.95 -5.53 -0.33
N ALA A 92 -10.95 -4.67 -1.35
CA ALA A 92 -12.17 -4.21 -2.03
C ALA A 92 -12.85 -5.34 -2.81
N ARG A 93 -12.10 -6.30 -3.36
CA ARG A 93 -12.66 -7.51 -3.97
C ARG A 93 -13.19 -8.48 -2.94
N VAL A 94 -12.47 -8.68 -1.83
CA VAL A 94 -12.92 -9.55 -0.74
C VAL A 94 -14.17 -8.98 -0.08
N SER A 95 -14.27 -7.67 0.13
CA SER A 95 -15.42 -7.04 0.78
C SER A 95 -16.74 -7.21 0.00
N ILE A 96 -16.68 -7.40 -1.33
CA ILE A 96 -17.87 -7.71 -2.15
C ILE A 96 -18.16 -9.20 -2.23
N GLN A 97 -17.14 -10.06 -2.14
CA GLN A 97 -17.30 -11.53 -2.25
C GLN A 97 -17.67 -12.16 -0.91
N HIS A 98 -17.10 -11.64 0.17
CA HIS A 98 -17.23 -12.10 1.55
C HIS A 98 -17.38 -10.89 2.47
N PRO A 99 -18.55 -10.21 2.44
CA PRO A 99 -18.75 -8.99 3.21
C PRO A 99 -18.70 -9.29 4.71
N SER A 100 -17.73 -8.70 5.41
CA SER A 100 -17.65 -8.68 6.87
C SER A 100 -17.31 -7.28 7.37
N PRO A 101 -17.79 -6.88 8.57
CA PRO A 101 -17.45 -5.59 9.15
C PRO A 101 -15.93 -5.37 9.28
N GLU A 102 -15.18 -6.41 9.64
CA GLU A 102 -13.73 -6.37 9.84
C GLU A 102 -12.98 -6.09 8.53
N VAL A 103 -13.40 -6.72 7.43
CA VAL A 103 -12.81 -6.47 6.10
C VAL A 103 -13.10 -5.06 5.62
N ILE A 104 -14.33 -4.58 5.83
CA ILE A 104 -14.75 -3.23 5.41
C ILE A 104 -14.01 -2.16 6.23
N ASP A 105 -13.90 -2.33 7.55
CA ASP A 105 -13.14 -1.44 8.43
C ASP A 105 -11.66 -1.39 8.04
N THR A 106 -11.04 -2.56 7.85
CA THR A 106 -9.64 -2.67 7.42
C THR A 106 -9.43 -1.98 6.07
N LEU A 107 -10.32 -2.20 5.10
CA LEU A 107 -10.26 -1.54 3.80
C LEU A 107 -10.31 -0.01 3.94
N ASN A 108 -11.22 0.52 4.78
CA ASN A 108 -11.32 1.96 4.98
C ASN A 108 -10.02 2.55 5.57
N LYS A 109 -9.42 1.88 6.56
CA LYS A 109 -8.15 2.29 7.17
C LYS A 109 -6.97 2.22 6.19
N VAL A 110 -6.97 1.25 5.28
CA VAL A 110 -5.97 1.17 4.20
C VAL A 110 -6.20 2.29 3.17
N LEU A 111 -7.45 2.58 2.78
CA LEU A 111 -7.76 3.65 1.83
C LEU A 111 -7.35 5.04 2.34
N THR A 112 -7.40 5.27 3.65
CA THR A 112 -6.99 6.54 4.29
C THR A 112 -5.50 6.59 4.66
N PHE A 113 -4.75 5.51 4.42
CA PHE A 113 -3.35 5.37 4.85
C PHE A 113 -3.18 5.45 6.39
N GLU A 114 -4.23 5.12 7.15
CA GLU A 114 -4.13 4.86 8.58
C GLU A 114 -3.34 3.58 8.82
N TYR A 115 -3.65 2.53 8.04
CA TYR A 115 -2.84 1.32 7.95
C TYR A 115 -2.04 1.33 6.65
N CYS A 116 -0.73 1.08 6.76
CA CYS A 116 0.09 0.82 5.57
C CYS A 116 -0.02 -0.67 5.21
N GLY A 117 -0.65 -0.94 4.08
CA GLY A 117 -0.83 -2.28 3.55
C GLY A 117 0.35 -2.69 2.68
N GLN A 118 0.67 -3.99 2.69
CA GLN A 118 1.63 -4.63 1.80
C GLN A 118 1.00 -5.86 1.15
N PHE A 119 1.62 -6.38 0.09
CA PHE A 119 1.15 -7.57 -0.61
C PHE A 119 2.23 -8.64 -0.67
N CYS A 120 2.19 -9.55 0.30
CA CYS A 120 3.26 -10.52 0.56
C CYS A 120 3.07 -11.82 -0.22
N LEU A 121 3.13 -11.74 -1.56
CA LEU A 121 3.00 -12.91 -2.43
C LEU A 121 4.31 -13.68 -2.56
N THR A 122 5.34 -12.99 -3.10
CA THR A 122 6.65 -13.57 -3.45
C THR A 122 7.37 -14.17 -2.25
N GLU A 123 7.99 -15.32 -2.49
CA GLU A 123 8.85 -16.03 -1.55
C GLU A 123 10.29 -16.03 -2.07
N VAL A 124 11.27 -16.27 -1.20
CA VAL A 124 12.68 -16.41 -1.60
C VAL A 124 12.85 -17.50 -2.66
N GLY A 125 12.11 -18.62 -2.53
CA GLY A 125 12.12 -19.73 -3.48
C GLY A 125 11.25 -19.55 -4.72
N HIS A 126 10.22 -18.68 -4.66
CA HIS A 126 9.14 -18.63 -5.65
C HIS A 126 8.73 -17.21 -5.99
N GLY A 127 9.00 -16.82 -7.25
CA GLY A 127 8.55 -15.56 -7.84
C GLY A 127 7.55 -15.77 -8.98
N LEU A 128 8.03 -16.31 -10.09
CA LEU A 128 7.19 -16.61 -11.26
C LEU A 128 6.30 -17.84 -11.06
N ASP A 129 6.67 -18.72 -10.12
CA ASP A 129 5.98 -19.98 -9.85
C ASP A 129 5.08 -19.88 -8.61
N ALA A 130 4.05 -19.03 -8.70
CA ALA A 130 3.17 -18.75 -7.56
C ALA A 130 2.30 -19.94 -7.13
N ILE A 131 2.14 -20.96 -7.98
CA ILE A 131 1.34 -22.16 -7.66
C ILE A 131 2.07 -23.04 -6.65
N HIS A 132 3.39 -22.98 -6.61
CA HIS A 132 4.23 -23.77 -5.70
C HIS A 132 4.73 -22.96 -4.50
N LEU A 133 4.06 -21.87 -4.13
CA LEU A 133 4.32 -21.18 -2.87
C LEU A 133 4.23 -22.16 -1.70
N GLU A 134 5.20 -22.07 -0.80
CA GLU A 134 5.39 -23.00 0.30
C GLU A 134 4.72 -22.52 1.60
N THR A 135 4.40 -21.23 1.73
CA THR A 135 3.70 -20.71 2.92
C THR A 135 2.32 -21.35 3.03
N THR A 136 2.00 -21.91 4.20
CA THR A 136 0.72 -22.54 4.48
C THR A 136 -0.16 -21.67 5.37
N ALA A 137 -1.48 -21.76 5.17
CA ALA A 137 -2.49 -21.26 6.07
C ALA A 137 -3.39 -22.43 6.48
N THR A 138 -3.21 -22.95 7.69
CA THR A 138 -3.92 -24.13 8.19
C THR A 138 -5.07 -23.70 9.08
N LEU A 139 -6.31 -24.08 8.74
CA LEU A 139 -7.47 -23.86 9.61
C LEU A 139 -7.39 -24.80 10.82
N LEU A 140 -7.39 -24.23 12.02
CA LEU A 140 -7.35 -24.95 13.29
C LEU A 140 -8.76 -25.31 13.77
N GLU A 141 -8.85 -26.21 14.74
CA GLU A 141 -10.13 -26.68 15.31
C GLU A 141 -10.95 -25.55 15.96
N ASP A 142 -10.28 -24.51 16.46
CA ASP A 142 -10.91 -23.33 17.06
C ASP A 142 -11.39 -22.30 16.02
N GLY A 143 -11.19 -22.57 14.73
CA GLY A 143 -11.58 -21.69 13.62
C GLY A 143 -10.55 -20.61 13.28
N THR A 144 -9.41 -20.55 13.95
CA THR A 144 -8.30 -19.65 13.61
C THR A 144 -7.40 -20.25 12.52
N PHE A 145 -6.48 -19.44 11.98
CA PHE A 145 -5.50 -19.91 11.00
C PHE A 145 -4.09 -19.84 11.56
N GLU A 146 -3.35 -20.95 11.43
CA GLU A 146 -1.90 -20.96 11.59
C GLU A 146 -1.24 -20.57 10.26
N LEU A 147 -0.43 -19.50 10.27
CA LEU A 147 0.40 -19.11 9.14
C LEU A 147 1.82 -19.61 9.37
N HIS A 148 2.36 -20.39 8.42
CA HIS A 148 3.66 -21.02 8.58
C HIS A 148 4.50 -20.95 7.31
N SER A 149 5.77 -20.57 7.45
CA SER A 149 6.80 -20.66 6.41
C SER A 149 7.70 -21.86 6.75
N PRO A 150 7.47 -23.05 6.14
CA PRO A 150 8.11 -24.30 6.57
C PRO A 150 9.60 -24.39 6.25
N THR A 151 10.08 -23.55 5.34
CA THR A 151 11.48 -23.50 4.90
C THR A 151 11.95 -22.05 4.81
N GLU A 152 13.28 -21.84 4.82
CA GLU A 152 13.84 -20.50 4.54
C GLU A 152 13.45 -19.98 3.14
N LYS A 153 13.21 -20.89 2.19
CA LYS A 153 12.74 -20.54 0.84
C LYS A 153 11.31 -20.01 0.86
N ALA A 154 10.48 -20.45 1.80
CA ALA A 154 9.11 -19.98 1.99
C ALA A 154 9.03 -18.59 2.65
N ALA A 155 10.16 -18.01 3.09
CA ALA A 155 10.17 -16.67 3.64
C ALA A 155 9.70 -15.65 2.59
N LYS A 156 8.80 -14.75 2.98
CA LYS A 156 8.31 -13.70 2.07
C LYS A 156 9.43 -12.72 1.73
N PHE A 157 9.51 -12.34 0.45
CA PHE A 157 10.63 -11.59 -0.11
C PHE A 157 10.17 -10.37 -0.92
N VAL A 158 11.09 -9.40 -1.14
CA VAL A 158 10.83 -8.11 -1.82
C VAL A 158 9.75 -7.26 -1.15
N LEU A 159 9.63 -7.36 0.18
CA LEU A 159 8.69 -6.56 0.95
C LEU A 159 9.29 -5.20 1.31
N ILE A 160 8.49 -4.14 1.19
CA ILE A 160 8.89 -2.80 1.59
C ILE A 160 8.33 -2.57 2.99
N PHE A 161 9.17 -2.70 4.01
CA PHE A 161 8.82 -2.39 5.38
C PHE A 161 9.69 -1.28 5.94
N TYR A 162 9.05 -0.41 6.69
CA TYR A 162 9.70 0.52 7.60
C TYR A 162 9.14 0.29 8.98
N ARG A 163 10.02 -0.01 9.94
CA ARG A 163 9.66 0.00 11.35
C ARG A 163 10.03 1.38 11.88
N SER A 164 9.04 2.17 12.28
CA SER A 164 9.31 3.38 13.07
C SER A 164 10.02 2.94 14.34
N THR A 165 11.23 3.45 14.57
CA THR A 165 11.95 3.26 15.84
C THR A 165 11.51 4.26 16.90
N VAL A 166 10.42 4.98 16.67
CA VAL A 166 9.89 6.01 17.57
C VAL A 166 8.42 5.70 17.84
N ASP A 167 8.18 5.20 19.05
CA ASP A 167 6.99 5.41 19.86
C ASP A 167 7.37 6.38 20.99
#